data_AF-A0AAD4W7J2-F1
#
_entry.id   AF-A0AAD4W7J2-F1
#
_cell.length_a   1.000
_cell.length_b   1.000
_cell.length_c   1.000
_cell.angle_alpha   90.00
_cell.angle_beta   90.00
_cell.angle_gamma   90.00
#
_symmetry.space_group_name_H-M   'P 1'
#
loop_
_entity.id
_entity.type
_entity.pdbx_description
1 polymer ?
#
loop_
_entity_poly.entity_id
_entity_poly.type
_entity_poly.pdbx_seq_one_letter_code
_entity_poly.pdbx_strand_id
1 'polypeptide(L)'
;MPDEDIDRSLLWKKAGEDKQGNIPDPKVAEKAKFIDDWKKQVSEGTLTVSGSNVLTLALGTPEHVGRVRGVGAGVSPTQFFNLPRQQRVKFADKLKESVMEVVRKETKKWRPGQRKALWR
;
A
#
# COMPACT_ATOMS: atom_id res chain seq x y z
N MET A 1 -22.10 -17.54 17.63
CA MET A 1 -21.35 -16.35 18.09
C MET A 1 -22.24 -15.18 17.76
N PRO A 2 -22.65 -14.33 18.72
CA PRO A 2 -23.19 -13.04 18.32
C PRO A 2 -22.07 -12.31 17.58
N ASP A 3 -22.29 -11.98 16.32
CA ASP A 3 -21.42 -11.07 15.57
C ASP A 3 -21.52 -9.72 16.26
N GLU A 4 -20.67 -9.50 17.26
CA GLU A 4 -20.48 -8.19 17.86
C GLU A 4 -19.99 -7.28 16.73
N ASP A 5 -20.88 -6.42 16.25
CA ASP A 5 -20.58 -5.43 15.22
C ASP A 5 -19.42 -4.58 15.71
N ILE A 6 -18.21 -4.92 15.25
CA ILE A 6 -17.00 -4.23 15.66
C ILE A 6 -17.10 -2.81 15.11
N ASP A 7 -17.21 -1.87 16.04
CA ASP A 7 -17.33 -0.47 15.69
C ASP A 7 -16.02 0.03 15.05
N ARG A 8 -16.07 0.19 13.72
CA ARG A 8 -14.95 0.69 12.92
C ARG A 8 -14.39 2.01 13.43
N SER A 9 -15.21 2.86 14.05
CA SER A 9 -14.76 4.15 14.59
C SER A 9 -13.85 3.99 15.81
N LEU A 10 -14.13 3.01 16.66
CA LEU A 10 -13.28 2.66 17.80
C LEU A 10 -11.95 2.08 17.31
N LEU A 11 -11.97 1.21 16.30
CA LEU A 11 -10.75 0.66 15.71
C LEU A 11 -9.86 1.76 15.12
N TRP A 12 -10.45 2.76 14.43
CA TRP A 12 -9.69 3.86 13.86
C TRP A 12 -9.01 4.72 14.94
N LYS A 13 -9.71 5.04 16.03
CA LYS A 13 -9.12 5.75 17.18
C LYS A 13 -7.99 4.96 17.81
N LYS A 14 -8.23 3.67 18.11
CA LYS A 14 -7.25 2.78 18.73
C LYS A 14 -5.99 2.58 17.87
N ALA A 15 -6.13 2.65 16.54
CA ALA A 15 -4.99 2.60 15.63
C ALA A 15 -4.12 3.88 15.68
N GLY A 16 -4.67 5.01 16.12
CA GLY A 16 -3.95 6.28 16.31
C GLY A 16 -3.35 6.45 17.70
N GLU A 17 -3.73 5.60 18.66
CA GLU A 17 -3.20 5.60 20.02
C GLU A 17 -1.80 4.96 20.06
N ASP A 18 -0.92 5.56 20.86
CA ASP A 18 0.35 4.95 21.23
C ASP A 18 0.16 3.87 22.33
N LYS A 19 1.26 3.26 22.78
CA LYS A 19 1.22 2.23 23.83
C LYS A 19 0.70 2.76 25.17
N GLN A 20 0.68 4.08 25.35
CA GLN A 20 0.24 4.79 26.53
C GLN A 20 -1.20 5.34 26.39
N GLY A 21 -1.85 5.12 25.24
CA GLY A 21 -3.20 5.59 24.95
C GLY A 21 -3.28 7.05 24.48
N ASN A 22 -2.16 7.70 24.17
CA ASN A 22 -2.13 9.05 23.64
C ASN A 22 -2.05 9.04 22.11
N ILE A 23 -2.68 10.03 21.48
CA ILE A 23 -2.56 10.24 20.03
C ILE A 23 -1.46 11.30 19.81
N PRO A 24 -0.27 10.93 19.30
CA PRO A 24 0.85 11.86 19.19
C PRO A 24 0.66 12.90 18.09
N ASP A 25 -0.11 12.59 17.04
CA ASP A 25 -0.37 13.51 15.95
C ASP A 25 -1.60 14.40 16.28
N PRO A 26 -1.43 15.73 16.41
CA PRO A 26 -2.54 16.64 16.74
C PRO A 26 -3.65 16.62 15.69
N LYS A 27 -3.34 16.37 14.41
CA LYS A 27 -4.36 16.29 13.35
C LYS A 27 -5.23 15.05 13.51
N VAL A 28 -4.63 13.95 13.95
CA VAL A 28 -5.34 12.70 14.23
C VAL A 28 -6.18 12.85 15.49
N ALA A 29 -5.66 13.56 16.51
CA ALA A 29 -6.39 13.85 17.73
C ALA A 29 -7.63 14.73 17.47
N GLU A 30 -7.53 15.74 16.60
CA GLU A 30 -8.69 16.55 16.18
C GLU A 30 -9.75 15.68 15.49
N LYS A 31 -9.34 14.81 14.56
CA LYS A 31 -10.26 13.88 13.89
C LYS A 31 -10.90 12.89 14.86
N ALA A 32 -10.18 12.42 15.86
CA ALA A 32 -10.73 11.56 16.90
C ALA A 32 -11.84 12.26 17.70
N LYS A 33 -11.66 13.54 18.05
CA LYS A 33 -12.70 14.35 18.71
C LYS A 33 -13.95 14.50 17.86
N PHE A 34 -13.78 14.82 16.57
CA PHE A 34 -14.91 14.88 15.64
C PHE A 34 -15.67 13.55 15.59
N ILE A 35 -14.97 12.42 15.53
CA ILE A 35 -15.60 11.10 15.53
C ILE A 35 -16.47 10.91 16.78
N ASP A 36 -15.98 11.28 17.96
CA ASP A 36 -16.75 11.18 19.20
C ASP A 36 -18.00 12.08 19.18
N ASP A 37 -17.87 13.32 18.70
CA ASP A 37 -18.98 14.27 18.57
C ASP A 37 -20.07 13.76 17.61
N TRP A 38 -19.67 13.25 16.43
CA TRP A 38 -20.60 12.68 15.46
C TRP A 38 -21.27 11.42 16.00
N LYS A 39 -20.54 10.54 16.72
CA LYS A 39 -21.15 9.36 17.35
C LYS A 39 -22.17 9.74 18.42
N LYS A 40 -21.87 10.76 19.21
CA LYS A 40 -22.81 11.28 20.21
C LYS A 40 -24.10 11.77 19.54
N GLN A 41 -24.00 12.55 18.47
CA GLN A 41 -25.18 13.02 17.72
C GLN A 41 -25.98 11.89 17.04
N VAL A 42 -25.32 10.80 16.63
CA VAL A 42 -26.00 9.60 16.13
C VAL A 42 -26.71 8.85 17.26
N SER A 43 -26.08 8.73 18.43
CA SER A 43 -26.71 8.09 19.60
C SER A 43 -27.90 8.88 20.14
N GLU A 44 -27.88 10.21 20.01
CA GLU A 44 -28.98 11.11 20.35
C GLU A 44 -30.12 11.08 19.31
N GLY A 45 -29.94 10.37 18.19
CA GLY A 45 -30.95 10.23 17.14
C GLY A 45 -31.08 11.47 16.23
N THR A 46 -30.29 12.51 16.47
CA THR A 46 -30.28 13.76 15.69
C THR A 46 -29.75 13.56 14.28
N LEU A 47 -28.84 12.59 14.11
CA LEU A 47 -28.25 12.24 12.81
C LEU A 47 -28.55 10.79 12.44
N THR A 48 -29.30 10.62 11.36
CA THR A 48 -29.51 9.33 10.71
C THR A 48 -28.42 9.11 9.68
N VAL A 49 -27.53 8.15 9.94
CA VAL A 49 -26.48 7.79 9.00
C VAL A 49 -27.03 6.76 8.01
N SER A 50 -27.66 7.23 6.92
CA SER A 50 -28.18 6.33 5.87
C SER A 50 -27.05 5.96 4.90
N GLY A 51 -26.58 4.71 4.95
CA GLY A 51 -25.64 4.14 3.97
C GLY A 51 -24.19 4.63 4.03
N SER A 52 -23.93 5.78 4.68
CA SER A 52 -22.59 6.24 5.05
C SER A 52 -22.21 5.74 6.46
N ASN A 53 -20.95 5.88 6.86
CA ASN A 53 -20.50 5.59 8.23
C ASN A 53 -20.10 6.91 8.91
N VAL A 54 -20.19 7.00 10.23
CA VAL A 54 -19.76 8.16 11.03
C VAL A 54 -18.32 8.60 10.68
N LEU A 55 -17.45 7.62 10.42
CA LEU A 55 -16.08 7.87 9.98
C LEU A 55 -15.98 8.63 8.65
N THR A 56 -16.90 8.40 7.73
CA THR A 56 -16.93 9.06 6.42
C THR A 56 -17.29 10.53 6.57
N LEU A 57 -18.20 10.85 7.50
CA LEU A 57 -18.56 12.23 7.83
C LEU A 57 -17.39 12.94 8.55
N ALA A 58 -16.78 12.32 9.55
CA ALA A 58 -15.70 12.93 10.32
C ALA A 58 -14.41 13.16 9.51
N LEU A 59 -14.07 12.23 8.61
CA LEU A 59 -12.88 12.34 7.78
C LEU A 59 -13.12 13.13 6.48
N GLY A 60 -14.37 13.23 6.01
CA GLY A 60 -14.71 13.92 4.75
C GLY A 60 -14.23 13.18 3.49
N THR A 61 -13.95 11.87 3.60
CA THR A 61 -13.47 11.05 2.48
C THR A 61 -14.47 9.96 2.13
N PRO A 62 -14.73 9.67 0.84
CA PRO A 62 -15.59 8.56 0.43
C PRO A 62 -14.96 7.20 0.75
N GLU A 63 -15.78 6.22 1.13
CA GLU A 63 -15.32 4.89 1.53
C GLU A 63 -15.19 3.98 0.31
N HIS A 64 -14.07 3.25 0.23
CA HIS A 64 -13.80 2.33 -0.86
C HIS A 64 -13.84 0.89 -0.33
N VAL A 65 -14.70 0.08 -0.95
CA VAL A 65 -14.83 -1.35 -0.62
C VAL A 65 -13.48 -2.04 -0.86
N GLY A 66 -13.06 -2.88 0.09
CA GLY A 66 -11.81 -3.65 -0.01
C GLY A 66 -10.54 -2.89 0.39
N ARG A 67 -10.64 -1.62 0.84
CA ARG A 67 -9.50 -0.85 1.35
C ARG A 67 -9.69 -0.49 2.82
N VAL A 68 -8.77 -0.95 3.66
CA VAL A 68 -8.73 -0.56 5.08
C VAL A 68 -8.23 0.88 5.19
N ARG A 69 -8.95 1.70 5.97
CA ARG A 69 -8.55 3.05 6.34
C ARG A 69 -7.66 2.99 7.58
N GLY A 70 -6.44 3.50 7.47
CA GLY A 70 -5.49 3.61 8.57
C GLY A 70 -5.03 5.05 8.76
N VAL A 71 -4.43 5.31 9.93
CA VAL A 71 -3.71 6.56 10.20
C VAL A 71 -2.27 6.39 9.69
N GLY A 72 -1.80 7.34 8.89
CA GLY A 72 -0.43 7.37 8.37
C GLY A 72 -0.29 6.87 6.92
N ALA A 73 0.60 7.52 6.18
CA ALA A 73 1.02 7.09 4.85
C ALA A 73 2.12 6.02 4.97
N GLY A 74 1.99 4.90 4.24
CA GLY A 74 3.12 3.97 4.04
C GLY A 74 2.94 2.54 4.54
N VAL A 75 1.76 2.19 5.08
CA VAL A 75 1.50 0.80 5.49
C VAL A 75 1.04 -0.02 4.29
N SER A 76 1.95 -0.83 3.75
CA SER A 76 1.65 -1.71 2.61
C SER A 76 1.08 -3.04 3.13
N PRO A 77 0.07 -3.63 2.46
CA PRO A 77 -0.45 -4.95 2.83
C PRO A 77 0.66 -6.01 2.95
N THR A 78 1.74 -5.87 2.17
CA THR A 78 2.93 -6.72 2.22
C THR A 78 3.70 -6.71 3.56
N GLN A 79 3.45 -5.76 4.46
CA GLN A 79 4.03 -5.75 5.82
C GLN A 79 3.32 -6.69 6.80
N PHE A 80 2.06 -7.05 6.52
CA PHE A 80 1.21 -7.84 7.42
C PHE A 80 0.79 -9.16 6.80
N PHE A 81 0.57 -9.16 5.48
CA PHE A 81 0.25 -10.35 4.71
C PHE A 81 1.54 -10.88 4.09
N ASN A 82 1.81 -12.17 4.34
CA ASN A 82 2.91 -12.93 3.74
C ASN A 82 2.66 -13.17 2.23
N LEU A 83 2.52 -12.10 1.46
CA LEU A 83 2.32 -12.15 0.03
C LEU A 83 3.65 -12.54 -0.62
N PRO A 84 3.65 -13.54 -1.53
CA PRO A 84 4.85 -13.91 -2.25
C PRO A 84 5.38 -12.68 -2.99
N ARG A 85 6.65 -12.33 -2.72
CA ARG A 85 7.29 -11.16 -3.30
C ARG A 85 7.26 -11.32 -4.82
N GLN A 86 6.54 -10.45 -5.53
CA GLN A 86 6.58 -10.46 -6.99
C GLN A 86 8.01 -10.16 -7.44
N GLN A 87 8.71 -11.20 -7.90
CA GLN A 87 10.03 -11.06 -8.50
C GLN A 87 9.82 -10.43 -9.87
N ARG A 88 9.95 -9.11 -9.93
CA ARG A 88 10.04 -8.38 -11.20
C ARG A 88 11.34 -8.83 -11.88
N VAL A 89 11.28 -9.93 -12.62
CA VAL A 89 12.29 -10.23 -13.63
C VAL A 89 12.11 -9.12 -14.66
N LYS A 90 12.95 -8.08 -14.61
CA LYS A 90 12.82 -6.94 -15.49
C LYS A 90 13.05 -7.46 -16.89
N PHE A 91 12.03 -7.41 -17.74
CA PHE A 91 12.10 -7.79 -19.14
C PHE A 91 13.33 -7.20 -19.85
N ALA A 92 13.74 -6.00 -19.43
CA ALA A 92 14.97 -5.34 -19.86
C ALA A 92 16.26 -6.15 -19.62
N ASP A 93 16.38 -6.88 -18.52
CA ASP A 93 17.57 -7.69 -18.21
C ASP A 93 17.64 -8.92 -19.13
N LYS A 94 16.49 -9.57 -19.37
CA LYS A 94 16.38 -10.67 -20.36
C LYS A 94 16.67 -10.22 -21.79
N LEU A 95 16.20 -9.02 -22.18
CA LEU A 95 16.50 -8.44 -23.49
C LEU A 95 17.98 -8.10 -23.65
N LYS A 96 18.63 -7.58 -22.59
CA LYS A 96 20.07 -7.30 -22.62
C LYS A 96 20.89 -8.58 -22.80
N GLU A 97 20.53 -9.65 -22.10
CA GLU A 97 21.19 -10.95 -22.24
C GLU A 97 21.04 -11.52 -23.66
N SER A 98 19.83 -11.46 -24.24
CA SER A 98 19.60 -11.96 -25.60
C SER A 98 20.38 -11.17 -26.64
N VAL A 99 20.40 -9.83 -26.55
CA VAL A 99 21.17 -8.96 -27.45
C VAL A 99 22.67 -9.22 -27.33
N MET A 100 23.20 -9.36 -26.10
CA MET A 100 24.61 -9.68 -25.86
C MET A 100 25.01 -11.03 -26.46
N GLU A 101 24.12 -12.03 -26.41
CA GLU A 101 24.36 -13.33 -27.00
C GLU A 101 24.44 -13.26 -28.54
N VAL A 102 23.56 -12.48 -29.18
CA VAL A 102 23.57 -12.23 -30.63
C VAL A 102 24.88 -11.55 -31.04
N VAL A 103 25.28 -10.48 -30.37
CA VAL A 103 26.55 -9.76 -30.63
C VAL A 103 27.76 -10.69 -30.45
N ARG A 104 27.74 -11.56 -29.44
CA ARG A 104 28.81 -12.53 -29.21
C ARG A 104 28.90 -13.57 -30.33
N LYS A 105 27.76 -14.04 -30.86
CA LYS A 105 27.70 -14.96 -32.00
C LYS A 105 28.22 -14.30 -33.27
N GLU A 106 27.81 -13.06 -33.56
CA GLU A 106 28.30 -12.32 -34.72
C GLU A 106 29.80 -12.04 -34.66
N THR A 107 30.31 -11.57 -33.51
CA THR A 107 31.76 -11.35 -33.35
C THR A 107 32.55 -12.66 -33.46
N LYS A 108 31.98 -13.82 -33.08
CA LYS A 108 32.64 -15.14 -33.23
C LYS A 108 32.66 -15.58 -34.70
N LYS A 109 31.63 -15.23 -35.47
CA LYS A 109 31.50 -15.54 -36.90
C LYS A 109 32.58 -14.87 -37.75
N TRP A 110 32.96 -13.63 -37.42
CA TRP A 110 33.95 -12.84 -38.16
C TRP A 110 35.40 -12.96 -37.63
N ARG A 111 35.60 -13.62 -36.49
CA ARG A 111 36.93 -13.85 -35.88
C ARG A 111 37.82 -14.95 -36.51
N PRO A 112 37.36 -15.96 -37.28
CA PRO A 112 38.26 -16.94 -37.87
C PRO A 112 38.87 -16.38 -39.17
N GLY A 113 40.03 -15.71 -39.06
CA GLY A 113 40.79 -15.29 -40.25
C GLY A 113 41.81 -14.17 -40.04
N GLN A 114 41.66 -13.33 -39.01
CA GLN A 114 42.54 -12.16 -38.84
C GLN A 114 43.98 -12.48 -38.38
N ARG A 115 44.30 -13.73 -38.02
CA ARG A 115 45.65 -14.13 -37.57
C ARG A 115 46.65 -14.46 -38.69
N LYS A 116 46.25 -14.43 -39.97
CA LYS A 116 47.15 -14.75 -41.10
C LYS A 116 47.77 -13.55 -41.83
N ALA A 117 47.46 -12.31 -41.43
CA ALA A 117 47.92 -11.11 -42.14
C ALA A 117 49.11 -10.38 -41.49
N LEU A 118 49.71 -10.92 -40.41
CA LEU A 118 50.79 -10.23 -39.66
C LEU A 118 52.20 -10.81 -39.89
N TRP A 119 52.34 -11.80 -40.77
CA TRP A 119 53.64 -12.41 -41.11
C TRP A 119 53.73 -12.64 -42.63
N ARG A 120 53.95 -11.58 -43.40
CA ARG A 120 54.44 -11.67 -44.76
C ARG A 120 55.24 -10.44 -45.13
#